data_AF-A0A8C2XGW4-F1
#
_entry.id   AF-A0A8C2XGW4-F1
#
_cell.length_a   1.000
_cell.length_b   1.000
_cell.length_c   1.000
_cell.angle_alpha   90.00
_cell.angle_beta   90.00
_cell.angle_gamma   90.00
#
_symmetry.space_group_name_H-M   'P 1'
#
loop_
_entity.id
_entity.type
_entity.pdbx_description
1 polymer ?
#
loop_
_entity_poly.entity_id
_entity_poly.type
_entity_poly.pdbx_seq_one_letter_code
_entity_poly.pdbx_strand_id
1 'polypeptide(L)'
;LLLCLCAAIDCVVGSWGPWSPCTSPLSVPPRNGGTPCPDLKQRRGCFGNNAICSTAKEVAKILPDSFKRNFKDPWRRPHMLMKEEKASYCVYLRLKQASAACKLKLWSAQLVRERLVCAECQSDAMSKSDRCGGDGLESTRTFWAAASVPGCHGSWVRESSSEGCRCPPYSVLFV
;
A
#
# COMPACT_ATOMS: atom_id res chain seq x y z
N LEU A 1 -43.17 6.55 -28.68
CA LEU A 1 -41.79 6.41 -28.16
C LEU A 1 -41.81 5.40 -27.01
N LEU A 2 -41.23 4.21 -27.19
CA LEU A 2 -40.96 3.31 -26.07
C LEU A 2 -39.67 3.79 -25.38
N LEU A 3 -39.76 4.24 -24.13
CA LEU A 3 -38.60 4.51 -23.29
C LEU A 3 -38.09 3.18 -22.74
N CYS A 4 -36.94 2.73 -23.25
CA CYS A 4 -36.20 1.61 -22.67
C CYS A 4 -35.54 2.09 -21.37
N LEU A 5 -36.20 1.86 -20.24
CA LEU A 5 -35.64 2.10 -18.92
C LEU A 5 -34.72 0.93 -18.57
N CYS A 6 -33.42 1.10 -18.81
CA CYS A 6 -32.40 0.17 -18.34
C CYS A 6 -32.22 0.41 -16.83
N ALA A 7 -32.83 -0.44 -16.00
CA ALA A 7 -32.62 -0.39 -14.54
C ALA A 7 -31.19 -0.83 -14.21
N ALA A 8 -30.50 -0.09 -13.34
CA ALA A 8 -29.20 -0.49 -12.84
C ALA A 8 -29.33 -1.78 -12.02
N ILE A 9 -28.50 -2.78 -12.31
CA ILE A 9 -28.45 -4.05 -11.57
C ILE A 9 -27.22 -4.03 -10.68
N ASP A 10 -27.46 -4.09 -9.36
CA ASP A 10 -26.40 -4.19 -8.37
C ASP A 10 -25.81 -5.60 -8.33
N CYS A 11 -24.51 -5.70 -8.04
CA CYS A 11 -23.85 -6.99 -7.82
C CYS A 11 -24.34 -7.64 -6.53
N VAL A 12 -24.98 -8.81 -6.65
CA VAL A 12 -25.38 -9.66 -5.51
C VAL A 12 -24.29 -10.72 -5.30
N VAL A 13 -23.78 -10.84 -4.08
CA VAL A 13 -22.76 -11.83 -3.72
C VAL A 13 -23.39 -12.96 -2.90
N GLY A 14 -23.07 -14.21 -3.24
CA GLY A 14 -23.50 -15.37 -2.47
C GLY A 14 -22.73 -15.55 -1.15
N SER A 15 -23.19 -16.48 -0.32
CA SER A 15 -22.51 -16.87 0.93
C SER A 15 -21.09 -17.40 0.67
N TRP A 16 -20.19 -17.19 1.63
CA TRP A 16 -18.83 -17.72 1.56
C TRP A 16 -18.81 -19.26 1.57
N GLY A 17 -17.98 -19.85 0.70
CA GLY A 17 -17.66 -21.27 0.75
C GLY A 17 -16.72 -21.65 1.90
N PRO A 18 -16.47 -22.96 2.12
CA PRO A 18 -15.53 -23.44 3.12
C PRO A 18 -14.09 -22.98 2.83
N TRP A 19 -13.27 -22.86 3.88
CA TRP A 19 -11.88 -22.44 3.77
C TRP A 19 -11.02 -23.52 3.10
N SER A 20 -10.20 -23.11 2.13
CA SER A 20 -9.20 -24.00 1.52
C SER A 20 -7.98 -24.19 2.44
N PRO A 21 -7.25 -25.32 2.32
CA PRO A 21 -5.96 -25.51 3.00
C PRO A 21 -4.96 -24.39 2.68
N CYS A 22 -4.03 -24.14 3.60
CA CYS A 22 -3.01 -23.10 3.45
C CYS A 22 -2.05 -23.43 2.30
N THR A 23 -2.18 -22.74 1.18
CA THR A 23 -1.29 -22.84 0.02
C THR A 23 -0.74 -21.46 -0.35
N SER A 24 0.49 -21.42 -0.87
CA SER A 24 1.17 -20.22 -1.39
C SER A 24 0.34 -19.52 -2.48
N PRO A 25 0.47 -18.20 -2.70
CA PRO A 25 -0.57 -17.39 -3.34
C PRO A 25 -0.80 -17.76 -4.82
N LEU A 26 -2.06 -17.98 -5.17
CA LEU A 26 -2.56 -18.03 -6.56
C LEU A 26 -3.14 -16.67 -6.96
N SER A 27 -2.75 -16.17 -8.13
CA SER A 27 -3.18 -14.91 -8.74
C SER A 27 -4.17 -15.16 -9.88
N VAL A 28 -5.30 -14.44 -9.90
CA VAL A 28 -6.13 -14.27 -11.12
C VAL A 28 -6.83 -12.90 -11.04
N PRO A 29 -6.69 -12.02 -12.05
CA PRO A 29 -7.33 -10.70 -12.07
C PRO A 29 -8.75 -10.72 -12.71
N PRO A 30 -9.66 -9.83 -12.31
CA PRO A 30 -10.99 -9.66 -12.94
C PRO A 30 -10.96 -8.75 -14.18
N ARG A 31 -11.88 -8.98 -15.14
CA ARG A 31 -12.14 -8.17 -16.35
C ARG A 31 -13.53 -7.52 -16.30
N ASN A 32 -13.73 -6.49 -17.13
CA ASN A 32 -15.02 -5.96 -17.61
C ASN A 32 -15.89 -5.09 -16.66
N GLY A 33 -15.35 -3.97 -16.17
CA GLY A 33 -16.01 -2.64 -16.25
C GLY A 33 -17.36 -2.35 -15.57
N GLY A 34 -17.96 -3.26 -14.78
CA GLY A 34 -19.13 -2.96 -13.93
C GLY A 34 -18.76 -2.32 -12.59
N THR A 35 -19.76 -1.91 -11.79
CA THR A 35 -19.53 -1.46 -10.38
C THR A 35 -18.74 -2.54 -9.64
N PRO A 36 -17.57 -2.22 -9.04
CA PRO A 36 -16.71 -3.26 -8.49
C PRO A 36 -17.38 -4.00 -7.33
N CYS A 37 -17.43 -5.33 -7.39
CA CYS A 37 -17.87 -6.16 -6.26
C CYS A 37 -17.04 -5.87 -4.99
N PRO A 38 -17.60 -6.06 -3.78
CA PRO A 38 -16.78 -6.20 -2.57
C PRO A 38 -15.80 -7.36 -2.76
N ASP A 39 -14.68 -7.37 -2.02
CA ASP A 39 -13.59 -8.35 -2.18
C ASP A 39 -14.16 -9.79 -2.28
N LEU A 40 -14.17 -10.40 -3.48
CA LEU A 40 -14.74 -11.74 -3.72
C LEU A 40 -13.87 -12.88 -3.16
N LYS A 41 -12.74 -12.53 -2.55
CA LYS A 41 -11.80 -13.46 -1.93
C LYS A 41 -11.52 -13.00 -0.51
N GLN A 42 -12.05 -13.74 0.47
CA GLN A 42 -11.65 -13.59 1.86
C GLN A 42 -10.38 -14.41 2.12
N ARG A 43 -9.41 -13.83 2.84
CA ARG A 43 -8.21 -14.52 3.28
C ARG A 43 -8.18 -14.49 4.81
N ARG A 44 -7.78 -15.58 5.44
CA ARG A 44 -7.57 -15.70 6.89
C ARG A 44 -6.10 -15.99 7.16
N GLY A 45 -5.58 -15.50 8.29
CA GLY A 45 -4.22 -15.81 8.72
C GLY A 45 -4.05 -17.31 8.98
N CYS A 46 -3.03 -17.91 8.38
CA CYS A 46 -2.56 -19.26 8.69
C CYS A 46 -1.43 -19.19 9.72
N PHE A 47 -1.40 -20.11 10.67
CA PHE A 47 -0.29 -20.22 11.62
C PHE A 47 0.86 -20.98 10.93
N GLY A 48 2.00 -20.34 10.70
CA GLY A 48 3.16 -20.95 10.06
C GLY A 48 4.39 -20.06 10.09
N ASN A 49 5.55 -20.63 10.45
CA ASN A 49 6.84 -19.95 10.49
C ASN A 49 7.44 -19.83 9.08
N ASN A 50 6.75 -19.16 8.17
CA ASN A 50 7.23 -18.92 6.81
C ASN A 50 7.68 -17.46 6.67
N ALA A 51 8.79 -17.19 5.98
CA ALA A 51 9.34 -15.83 5.78
C ALA A 51 8.31 -14.86 5.17
N ILE A 52 7.40 -15.37 4.34
CA ILE A 52 6.28 -14.62 3.74
C ILE A 52 5.31 -14.06 4.80
N CYS A 53 5.14 -14.75 5.94
CA CYS A 53 4.30 -14.27 7.04
C CYS A 53 4.95 -13.13 7.83
N SER A 54 6.28 -12.98 7.79
CA SER A 54 6.97 -11.87 8.47
C SER A 54 6.70 -10.54 7.76
N THR A 55 6.78 -10.52 6.43
CA THR A 55 6.49 -9.35 5.59
C THR A 55 5.02 -8.89 5.65
N ALA A 56 4.09 -9.82 5.92
CA ALA A 56 2.67 -9.49 6.08
C ALA A 56 2.34 -8.79 7.41
N LYS A 57 3.25 -8.82 8.40
CA LYS A 57 3.12 -8.10 9.68
C LYS A 57 3.65 -6.67 9.62
N GLU A 58 4.35 -6.30 8.55
CA GLU A 58 4.94 -4.98 8.44
C GLU A 58 3.88 -3.93 8.16
N VAL A 59 3.95 -2.82 8.93
CA VAL A 59 3.11 -1.65 8.75
C VAL A 59 4.00 -0.51 8.25
N ALA A 60 3.79 -0.09 7.02
CA ALA A 60 4.49 1.06 6.46
C ALA A 60 4.07 2.34 7.18
N LYS A 61 5.01 3.22 7.45
CA LYS A 61 4.72 4.60 7.83
C LYS A 61 4.96 5.49 6.63
N ILE A 62 4.01 6.39 6.37
CA ILE A 62 4.08 7.28 5.21
C ILE A 62 3.88 8.75 5.57
N LEU A 63 4.51 9.59 4.77
CA LEU A 63 4.32 11.04 4.73
C LEU A 63 4.00 11.49 3.29
N PRO A 64 3.38 12.67 3.09
CA PRO A 64 3.23 13.21 1.75
C PRO A 64 4.59 13.61 1.17
N ASP A 65 4.68 13.58 -0.16
CA ASP A 65 5.87 13.96 -0.93
C ASP A 65 6.39 15.39 -0.74
N SER A 66 5.59 16.24 -0.08
CA SER A 66 5.96 17.59 0.34
C SER A 66 6.93 17.62 1.54
N PHE A 67 7.09 16.52 2.27
CA PHE A 67 8.11 16.42 3.32
C PHE A 67 9.50 16.36 2.69
N LYS A 68 10.42 17.17 3.23
CA LYS A 68 11.71 17.43 2.60
C LYS A 68 12.57 16.16 2.53
N ARG A 69 12.93 15.82 1.29
CA ARG A 69 13.72 14.68 0.83
C ARG A 69 15.19 14.65 1.26
N ASN A 70 15.66 15.64 2.02
CA ASN A 70 17.08 15.86 2.37
C ASN A 70 17.24 16.68 3.67
N PHE A 71 16.44 16.42 4.71
CA PHE A 71 16.70 17.06 5.99
C PHE A 71 17.96 16.44 6.63
N LYS A 72 19.13 17.01 6.29
CA LYS A 72 20.35 16.77 7.06
C LYS A 72 20.11 17.33 8.44
N ASP A 73 19.88 16.43 9.41
CA ASP A 73 19.75 16.79 10.81
C ASP A 73 20.95 17.66 11.23
N PRO A 74 20.75 18.96 11.53
CA PRO A 74 21.83 19.84 11.92
C PRO A 74 22.54 19.38 13.21
N TRP A 75 21.88 18.55 14.01
CA TRP A 75 22.39 18.00 15.26
C TRP A 75 23.02 16.60 15.10
N ARG A 76 23.10 16.05 13.88
CA ARG A 76 23.81 14.78 13.63
C ARG A 76 25.27 14.96 13.98
N ARG A 77 25.74 14.20 14.97
CA ARG A 77 27.12 14.26 15.43
C ARG A 77 28.07 13.67 14.37
N PRO A 78 29.23 14.30 14.09
CA PRO A 78 30.17 13.85 13.06
C PRO A 78 30.71 12.42 13.22
N HIS A 79 30.65 11.85 14.43
CA HIS A 79 31.13 10.50 14.75
C HIS A 79 30.07 9.40 14.60
N MET A 80 28.84 9.74 14.22
CA MET A 80 27.87 8.72 13.81
C MET A 80 28.31 8.17 12.45
N LEU A 81 28.56 6.85 12.38
CA LEU A 81 28.83 6.16 11.12
C LEU A 81 27.77 6.57 10.09
N MET A 82 28.22 7.22 9.02
CA MET A 82 27.37 7.55 7.88
C MET A 82 26.85 6.21 7.36
N LYS A 83 25.54 6.00 7.49
CA LYS A 83 24.88 4.86 6.86
C LYS A 83 25.15 4.97 5.37
N GLU A 84 25.64 3.89 4.77
CA GLU A 84 25.91 3.84 3.34
C GLU A 84 24.69 4.33 2.56
N GLU A 85 24.92 5.26 1.65
CA GLU A 85 23.84 5.88 0.87
C GLU A 85 23.36 4.89 -0.18
N LYS A 86 22.11 4.45 -0.03
CA LYS A 86 21.47 3.48 -0.93
C LYS A 86 20.62 4.21 -1.97
N ALA A 87 20.61 3.70 -3.20
CA ALA A 87 19.79 4.27 -4.27
C ALA A 87 18.30 4.14 -3.96
N SER A 88 17.55 5.23 -4.08
CA SER A 88 16.09 5.24 -3.88
C SER A 88 15.35 4.47 -4.98
N TYR A 89 14.25 3.82 -4.62
CA TYR A 89 13.35 3.15 -5.57
C TYR A 89 11.88 3.53 -5.34
N CYS A 90 11.07 3.40 -6.39
CA CYS A 90 9.63 3.64 -6.36
C CYS A 90 8.89 2.32 -6.18
N VAL A 91 7.78 2.38 -5.45
CA VAL A 91 6.82 1.28 -5.30
C VAL A 91 5.44 1.78 -5.68
N TYR A 92 4.79 1.06 -6.59
CA TYR A 92 3.43 1.37 -7.01
C TYR A 92 2.46 0.49 -6.23
N LEU A 93 1.64 1.12 -5.40
CA LEU A 93 0.80 0.46 -4.41
C LEU A 93 -0.67 0.74 -4.69
N ARG A 94 -1.46 -0.32 -4.88
CA ARG A 94 -2.91 -0.23 -5.05
C ARG A 94 -3.59 -0.23 -3.69
N LEU A 95 -4.21 0.88 -3.31
CA LEU A 95 -4.97 1.02 -2.07
C LEU A 95 -6.16 0.06 -2.04
N LYS A 96 -6.26 -0.76 -1.00
CA LYS A 96 -7.39 -1.70 -0.78
C LYS A 96 -8.32 -1.25 0.34
N GLN A 97 -7.78 -0.52 1.32
CA GLN A 97 -8.56 0.07 2.40
C GLN A 97 -7.92 1.39 2.82
N ALA A 98 -8.76 2.34 3.19
CA ALA A 98 -8.37 3.56 3.90
C ALA A 98 -9.44 3.87 4.95
N SER A 99 -8.99 4.22 6.15
CA SER A 99 -9.85 4.66 7.25
C SER A 99 -10.52 6.01 6.95
N ALA A 100 -11.64 6.30 7.63
CA ALA A 100 -12.34 7.57 7.48
C ALA A 100 -11.50 8.79 7.89
N ALA A 101 -10.58 8.61 8.84
CA ALA A 101 -9.67 9.66 9.32
C ALA A 101 -8.75 10.22 8.22
N CYS A 102 -8.54 9.48 7.12
CA CYS A 102 -7.77 10.00 5.99
C CYS A 102 -8.41 11.20 5.32
N LYS A 103 -9.72 11.42 5.48
CA LYS A 103 -10.42 12.60 4.96
C LYS A 103 -10.08 13.90 5.70
N LEU A 104 -9.40 13.84 6.85
CA LEU A 104 -9.16 14.99 7.72
C LEU A 104 -8.09 15.96 7.20
N LYS A 105 -7.16 15.50 6.35
CA LYS A 105 -6.14 16.36 5.73
C LYS A 105 -6.21 16.25 4.21
N LEU A 106 -5.95 17.38 3.53
CA LEU A 106 -6.05 17.48 2.07
C LEU A 106 -5.17 16.44 1.35
N TRP A 107 -3.92 16.27 1.81
CA TRP A 107 -2.99 15.31 1.20
C TRP A 107 -3.40 13.85 1.42
N SER A 108 -4.07 13.52 2.52
CA SER A 108 -4.48 12.15 2.83
C SER A 108 -5.89 11.84 2.33
N ALA A 109 -6.71 12.85 2.02
CA ALA A 109 -8.09 12.68 1.55
C ALA A 109 -8.17 11.95 0.20
N GLN A 110 -7.09 12.02 -0.56
CA GLN A 110 -6.90 11.33 -1.82
C GLN A 110 -6.44 9.86 -1.66
N LEU A 111 -6.15 9.38 -0.45
CA LEU A 111 -5.87 7.95 -0.19
C LEU A 111 -7.19 7.18 -0.16
N VAL A 112 -7.74 6.92 -1.34
CA VAL A 112 -9.02 6.24 -1.54
C VAL A 112 -8.82 4.84 -2.11
N ARG A 113 -9.81 3.96 -1.89
CA ARG A 113 -9.80 2.58 -2.38
C ARG A 113 -9.61 2.52 -3.90
N GLU A 114 -8.85 1.52 -4.34
CA GLU A 114 -8.41 1.27 -5.72
C GLU A 114 -7.54 2.36 -6.38
N ARG A 115 -7.16 3.43 -5.64
CA ARG A 115 -6.17 4.37 -6.16
C ARG A 115 -4.79 3.72 -6.18
N LEU A 116 -4.07 3.94 -7.28
CA LEU A 116 -2.65 3.62 -7.38
C LEU A 116 -1.86 4.81 -6.83
N VAL A 117 -1.03 4.56 -5.81
CA VAL A 117 -0.14 5.57 -5.23
C VAL A 117 1.31 5.17 -5.49
N CYS A 118 2.12 6.14 -5.89
CA CYS A 118 3.57 5.99 -5.96
C CYS A 118 4.16 6.31 -4.58
N ALA A 119 4.93 5.38 -4.03
CA ALA A 119 5.64 5.54 -2.78
C ALA A 119 7.14 5.46 -3.03
N GLU A 120 7.89 6.48 -2.62
CA GLU A 120 9.34 6.51 -2.74
C GLU A 120 9.99 5.98 -1.47
N CYS A 121 10.87 4.98 -1.63
CA CYS A 121 11.68 4.41 -0.56
C CYS A 121 13.10 4.96 -0.62
N GLN A 122 13.47 5.76 0.38
CA GLN A 122 14.78 6.42 0.48
C GLN A 122 15.72 5.69 1.43
N SER A 123 17.03 5.93 1.29
CA SER A 123 18.09 5.26 2.06
C SER A 123 17.88 5.28 3.58
N ASP A 124 17.39 6.39 4.11
CA ASP A 124 17.12 6.55 5.55
C ASP A 124 15.99 5.63 6.04
N ALA A 125 14.96 5.40 5.20
CA ALA A 125 13.82 4.52 5.50
C ALA A 125 14.10 3.03 5.20
N MET A 126 15.18 2.72 4.47
CA MET A 126 15.55 1.35 4.15
C MET A 126 16.07 0.60 5.37
N SER A 127 15.63 -0.64 5.54
CA SER A 127 16.20 -1.56 6.52
C SER A 127 17.55 -2.13 6.05
N LYS A 128 18.06 -3.14 6.76
CA LYS A 128 19.28 -3.86 6.36
C LYS A 128 19.11 -4.67 5.07
N SER A 129 17.87 -4.96 4.66
CA SER A 129 17.56 -5.70 3.43
C SER A 129 17.36 -4.80 2.20
N ASP A 130 17.75 -3.52 2.29
CA ASP A 130 17.59 -2.51 1.23
C ASP A 130 16.13 -2.23 0.85
N ARG A 131 15.21 -2.56 1.76
CA ARG A 131 13.77 -2.39 1.56
C ARG A 131 13.13 -1.56 2.66
N CYS A 132 12.12 -0.78 2.29
CA CYS A 132 11.27 -0.09 3.25
C CYS A 132 10.25 -1.04 3.87
N GLY A 133 10.01 -0.88 5.17
CA GLY A 133 9.02 -1.69 5.87
C GLY A 133 7.62 -1.49 5.29
N GLY A 134 6.92 -2.59 5.00
CA GLY A 134 5.56 -2.58 4.45
C GLY A 134 5.47 -2.22 2.97
N ASP A 135 6.60 -2.09 2.27
CA ASP A 135 6.65 -1.96 0.80
C ASP A 135 6.10 -3.19 0.07
N GLY A 136 5.99 -4.30 0.79
CA GLY A 136 5.25 -5.50 0.42
C GLY A 136 5.89 -6.32 -0.70
N LEU A 137 5.43 -7.56 -0.81
CA LEU A 137 5.69 -8.44 -1.94
C LEU A 137 4.53 -8.38 -2.92
N GLU A 138 4.78 -8.68 -4.19
CA GLU A 138 3.71 -8.73 -5.20
C GLU A 138 2.55 -9.60 -4.75
N SER A 139 1.33 -9.16 -5.04
CA SER A 139 0.07 -9.84 -4.68
C SER A 139 -0.19 -10.06 -3.18
N THR A 140 0.67 -9.57 -2.29
CA THR A 140 0.51 -9.64 -0.84
C THR A 140 -0.07 -8.33 -0.31
N ARG A 141 -1.12 -8.44 0.52
CA ARG A 141 -1.72 -7.28 1.19
C ARG A 141 -0.85 -6.89 2.39
N THR A 142 -0.36 -5.66 2.39
CA THR A 142 0.35 -5.06 3.52
C THR A 142 -0.39 -3.84 4.04
N PHE A 143 0.01 -3.37 5.22
CA PHE A 143 -0.69 -2.31 5.95
C PHE A 143 0.14 -1.04 6.00
N TRP A 144 -0.54 0.08 6.19
CA TRP A 144 0.10 1.39 6.26
C TRP A 144 -0.60 2.33 7.22
N ALA A 145 0.15 3.29 7.73
CA ALA A 145 -0.34 4.40 8.55
C ALA A 145 0.32 5.72 8.13
N ALA A 146 -0.48 6.77 8.02
CA ALA A 146 0.00 8.12 7.79
C ALA A 146 0.62 8.68 9.07
N ALA A 147 1.93 8.91 9.07
CA ALA A 147 2.67 9.32 10.26
C ALA A 147 2.21 10.69 10.80
N SER A 148 1.76 11.59 9.92
CA SER A 148 1.31 12.95 10.27
C SER A 148 -0.21 13.10 10.43
N VAL A 149 -0.99 12.03 10.26
CA VAL A 149 -2.46 12.07 10.34
C VAL A 149 -2.95 10.96 11.26
N PRO A 150 -3.15 11.25 12.56
CA PRO A 150 -3.61 10.26 13.53
C PRO A 150 -4.88 9.55 13.07
N GLY A 151 -4.90 8.22 13.22
CA GLY A 151 -6.01 7.38 12.79
C GLY A 151 -6.11 7.15 11.28
N CYS A 152 -5.37 7.88 10.42
CA CYS A 152 -5.35 7.59 9.00
C CYS A 152 -4.44 6.39 8.71
N HIS A 153 -5.06 5.24 8.50
CA HIS A 153 -4.40 4.00 8.17
C HIS A 153 -5.19 3.21 7.12
N GLY A 154 -4.59 2.13 6.63
CA GLY A 154 -5.21 1.30 5.62
C GLY A 154 -4.39 0.10 5.22
N SER A 155 -4.69 -0.41 4.03
CA SER A 155 -3.94 -1.49 3.41
C SER A 155 -3.82 -1.29 1.91
N TRP A 156 -2.79 -1.87 1.32
CA TRP A 156 -2.53 -1.85 -0.11
C TRP A 156 -1.94 -3.17 -0.58
N VAL A 157 -1.79 -3.30 -1.90
CA VAL A 157 -1.05 -4.39 -2.54
C VAL A 157 -0.05 -3.76 -3.50
N ARG A 158 1.18 -4.27 -3.54
CA ARG A 158 2.20 -3.85 -4.51
C ARG A 158 1.84 -4.36 -5.90
N GLU A 159 1.79 -3.44 -6.86
CA GLU A 159 1.63 -3.74 -8.29
C GLU A 159 2.98 -3.88 -8.99
N SER A 160 3.93 -2.98 -8.68
CA SER A 160 5.26 -3.00 -9.29
C SER A 160 6.25 -2.16 -8.49
N SER A 161 7.52 -2.20 -8.89
CA SER A 161 8.57 -1.30 -8.42
C SER A 161 9.54 -0.96 -9.53
N SER A 162 10.17 0.21 -9.41
CA SER A 162 11.19 0.67 -10.36
C SER A 162 12.35 1.35 -9.65
N GLU A 163 13.56 1.08 -10.13
CA GLU A 163 14.76 1.85 -9.77
C GLU A 163 14.71 3.26 -10.38
N GLY A 164 15.56 4.17 -9.91
CA GLY A 164 15.61 5.55 -10.43
C GLY A 164 14.33 6.33 -10.17
N CYS A 165 13.90 6.37 -8.90
CA CYS A 165 12.56 6.80 -8.53
C CYS A 165 12.21 8.23 -8.96
N ARG A 166 11.08 8.38 -9.67
CA ARG A 166 10.45 9.65 -10.03
C ARG A 166 8.94 9.53 -9.90
N CYS A 167 8.43 9.75 -8.70
CA CYS A 167 7.00 9.74 -8.48
C CYS A 167 6.31 11.01 -9.04
N PRO A 168 5.07 10.90 -9.56
CA PRO A 168 4.25 12.06 -9.89
C PRO A 168 3.84 12.84 -8.63
N PRO A 169 3.28 14.07 -8.77
CA PRO A 169 2.68 14.80 -7.66
C PRO A 169 1.66 13.94 -6.92
N TYR A 170 1.47 14.23 -5.64
CA TYR A 170 0.58 13.48 -4.75
C TYR A 170 1.07 12.08 -4.40
N SER A 171 2.38 11.90 -4.46
CA SER A 171 3.04 10.69 -4.01
C SER A 171 3.27 10.70 -2.51
N VAL A 172 3.76 9.58 -1.99
CA VAL A 172 4.08 9.42 -0.58
C VAL A 172 5.52 8.95 -0.40
N LEU A 173 6.07 9.19 0.78
CA LEU A 173 7.42 8.79 1.17
C LEU A 173 7.32 7.79 2.32
N PHE A 174 8.10 6.72 2.25
CA PHE A 174 8.30 5.83 3.41
C PHE A 174 9.17 6.53 4.47
N VAL A 175 8.86 6.29 5.75
CA VAL A 175 9.62 6.81 6.91
C VAL A 175 9.84 5.77 7.99
#